data_AF-A0A1V4UWU7-F1
#
_entry.id   AF-A0A1V4UWU7-F1
#
_cell.length_a   1.000
_cell.length_b   1.000
_cell.length_c   1.000
_cell.angle_alpha   90.00
_cell.angle_beta   90.00
_cell.angle_gamma   90.00
#
_symmetry.space_group_name_H-M   'P 1'
#
loop_
_entity.id
_entity.type
_entity.pdbx_description
1 polymer ?
#
loop_
_entity_poly.entity_id
_entity_poly.type
_entity_poly.pdbx_seq_one_letter_code
_entity_poly.pdbx_strand_id
1 'polypeptide(L)'
;MLETRAPHILAWFLLSALLLAEPSASLSASFGSVGSEGGVSLTGRYLLDSSISMRMEASLGDGFLSQRGQASGMGENSIHQTVSSGVASVHSSIASEGSFSLQLSSQAIDDGAGLIQGVSGSGDLVAGIGGQSGIFAAQSAAVVGGDLQTEQAVSAGVGVLATQDTDISGQTGRIGSQTLSSKDQMRVWGSFQGQGRLGADLSAGSTIGSYVDGQVRVDGVEWMGSEDLSRIAGSDQGLAVQGLRAMEDGVGTFGVVAESRASADHVATQELGGSSSSYAFTEPKWRWNTRDPKIQLYLRTDDQLTGEGLTADQAQAAITAAANTWEDAVGQKLFAYGTVVIPSGTVSADDPYDEVNVHAWKKLTKAPGALAYSRTRYNTPIVDGYYSVMESDVSYNTDVDWSTSADDGTLRAAGQPFDVQTVALHELGHTIGLGDLYTLPASDPRYSDWSQIMNSYNDVQRTLGSGDTAGVQKMYGMPEVFGPSGTLTLYRMYNPYARDHFYTTSFNEYSTTAVYYGYKQEGALGFISGNNVAGTIPLYRMYSPKARDHFYTTSYNEYSTTAVNYGYLQEGLVGYLYRINDVATALVYRMYSPTAKDHFYTTSFSEYTRTAVNYGYVQEGSIGYVRT
;
A
#
# COMPACT_ATOMS: atom_id res chain seq x y z
N MET A 1 37.36 35.77 -1.77
CA MET A 1 37.48 34.60 -2.67
C MET A 1 36.38 33.66 -2.28
N LEU A 2 35.32 33.63 -3.09
CA LEU A 2 34.13 32.82 -2.89
C LEU A 2 34.23 31.64 -3.84
N GLU A 3 34.10 30.44 -3.30
CA GLU A 3 33.61 29.29 -4.05
C GLU A 3 32.78 28.41 -3.10
N THR A 4 31.77 27.77 -3.69
CA THR A 4 31.06 26.54 -3.27
C THR A 4 29.74 26.62 -2.50
N ARG A 5 28.70 26.08 -3.19
CA ARG A 5 27.66 25.08 -2.82
C ARG A 5 26.85 25.36 -1.53
N ALA A 6 25.52 25.26 -1.44
CA ALA A 6 24.51 24.38 -2.07
C ALA A 6 23.09 25.01 -1.88
N PRO A 7 21.97 24.39 -2.35
CA PRO A 7 20.70 25.06 -2.65
C PRO A 7 19.66 25.03 -1.51
N HIS A 8 18.73 25.98 -1.54
CA HIS A 8 17.42 25.88 -0.89
C HIS A 8 16.32 26.31 -1.87
N ILE A 9 15.43 25.38 -2.18
CA ILE A 9 14.12 25.63 -2.79
C ILE A 9 13.17 25.95 -1.63
N LEU A 10 12.58 27.16 -1.62
CA LEU A 10 11.21 27.35 -1.17
C LEU A 10 10.65 28.69 -1.69
N ALA A 11 9.49 28.55 -2.35
CA ALA A 11 8.34 29.44 -2.30
C ALA A 11 8.02 30.44 -3.42
N TRP A 12 6.95 30.06 -4.14
CA TRP A 12 5.75 30.82 -4.48
C TRP A 12 5.78 31.94 -5.54
N PHE A 13 5.02 31.63 -6.60
CA PHE A 13 4.08 32.44 -7.38
C PHE A 13 4.57 33.49 -8.40
N LEU A 14 3.92 33.40 -9.56
CA LEU A 14 3.59 34.48 -10.50
C LEU A 14 4.74 35.21 -11.23
N LEU A 15 4.93 34.77 -12.48
CA LEU A 15 4.73 35.56 -13.70
C LEU A 15 5.46 36.92 -13.83
N SER A 16 6.48 36.97 -14.68
CA SER A 16 6.72 37.99 -15.73
C SER A 16 8.07 37.71 -16.42
N ALA A 17 8.07 37.08 -17.58
CA ALA A 17 8.02 37.70 -18.91
C ALA A 17 9.31 38.44 -19.31
N LEU A 18 10.11 37.82 -20.19
CA LEU A 18 10.78 38.50 -21.31
C LEU A 18 11.18 37.51 -22.41
N LEU A 19 10.21 37.31 -23.32
CA LEU A 19 10.32 37.15 -24.77
C LEU A 19 11.69 36.79 -25.38
N LEU A 20 11.76 35.60 -25.99
CA LEU A 20 12.04 35.50 -27.42
C LEU A 20 10.93 34.67 -28.05
N ALA A 21 10.20 35.28 -28.98
CA ALA A 21 9.06 34.69 -29.66
C ALA A 21 9.52 33.78 -30.80
N GLU A 22 8.92 32.60 -30.87
CA GLU A 22 8.78 31.76 -32.07
C GLU A 22 7.27 31.52 -32.25
N PRO A 23 6.74 31.45 -33.48
CA PRO A 23 5.31 31.65 -33.73
C PRO A 23 4.49 30.42 -33.34
N SER A 24 3.90 30.40 -32.15
CA SER A 24 2.66 29.65 -31.92
C SER A 24 1.51 30.50 -32.43
N ALA A 25 0.97 30.19 -33.60
CA ALA A 25 -0.27 30.81 -34.05
C ALA A 25 -1.42 30.33 -33.16
N SER A 26 -1.74 31.07 -32.10
CA SER A 26 -3.01 30.88 -31.38
C SER A 26 -4.12 31.49 -32.23
N LEU A 27 -4.94 30.64 -32.86
CA LEU A 27 -6.20 31.09 -33.44
C LEU A 27 -7.24 31.16 -32.30
N SER A 28 -7.48 32.36 -31.77
CA SER A 28 -8.65 32.61 -30.92
C SER A 28 -9.77 33.17 -31.78
N ALA A 29 -10.85 32.40 -31.90
CA ALA A 29 -12.07 32.84 -32.59
C ALA A 29 -13.23 32.76 -31.59
N SER A 30 -13.74 33.92 -31.18
CA SER A 30 -14.92 34.02 -30.31
C SER A 30 -16.10 34.49 -31.16
N PHE A 31 -17.16 33.68 -31.22
CA PHE A 31 -18.43 34.07 -31.84
C PHE A 31 -19.53 33.97 -30.79
N GLY A 32 -20.23 35.09 -30.56
CA GLY A 32 -21.44 35.13 -29.76
C GLY A 32 -22.63 35.44 -30.68
N SER A 33 -23.69 34.64 -30.57
CA SER A 33 -24.99 34.93 -31.15
C SER A 33 -25.98 35.15 -30.01
N VAL A 34 -26.78 36.22 -30.09
CA VAL A 34 -27.93 36.42 -29.21
C VAL A 34 -29.17 36.44 -30.10
N GLY A 35 -29.94 35.36 -30.10
CA GLY A 35 -31.18 35.26 -30.89
C GLY A 35 -31.55 33.82 -31.24
N SER A 36 -32.81 33.48 -30.95
CA SER A 36 -33.44 32.15 -30.96
C SER A 36 -33.26 31.34 -32.26
N GLU A 37 -32.94 30.05 -32.06
CA GLU A 37 -32.98 28.93 -33.03
C GLU A 37 -31.91 28.89 -34.14
N GLY A 38 -30.62 29.00 -33.76
CA GLY A 38 -29.50 28.67 -34.66
C GLY A 38 -28.34 27.98 -33.94
N GLY A 39 -27.91 26.81 -34.43
CA GLY A 39 -26.77 26.07 -33.87
C GLY A 39 -25.42 26.66 -34.30
N VAL A 40 -24.45 26.69 -33.37
CA VAL A 40 -23.06 27.10 -33.65
C VAL A 40 -22.20 25.84 -33.74
N SER A 41 -21.44 25.67 -34.83
CA SER A 41 -20.50 24.57 -35.01
C SER A 41 -19.08 25.09 -35.23
N LEU A 42 -18.13 24.56 -34.45
CA LEU A 42 -16.69 24.83 -34.60
C LEU A 42 -15.95 23.52 -34.89
N THR A 43 -15.18 23.46 -35.97
CA THR A 43 -14.29 22.32 -36.28
C THR A 43 -12.84 22.82 -36.36
N GLY A 44 -11.96 22.23 -35.55
CA GLY A 44 -10.51 22.53 -35.56
C GLY A 44 -9.68 21.27 -35.85
N ARG A 45 -8.60 21.41 -36.63
CA ARG A 45 -7.60 20.36 -36.89
C ARG A 45 -6.21 20.90 -36.60
N TYR A 46 -5.44 20.19 -35.79
CA TYR A 46 -4.12 20.59 -35.31
C TYR A 46 -3.09 19.50 -35.61
N LEU A 47 -1.95 19.91 -36.19
CA LEU A 47 -0.77 19.07 -36.39
C LEU A 47 0.33 19.65 -35.49
N LEU A 48 0.76 18.91 -34.47
CA LEU A 48 1.66 19.37 -33.42
C LEU A 48 3.02 18.66 -33.59
N ASP A 49 4.05 19.38 -34.05
CA ASP A 49 5.40 18.82 -34.30
C ASP A 49 6.40 19.12 -33.16
N SER A 50 5.98 19.81 -32.10
CA SER A 50 6.78 20.26 -30.95
C SER A 50 5.96 20.26 -29.65
N SER A 51 6.61 20.39 -28.47
CA SER A 51 5.93 20.38 -27.16
C SER A 51 4.97 21.56 -27.02
N ILE A 52 3.67 21.30 -26.86
CA ILE A 52 2.61 22.32 -26.90
C ILE A 52 1.56 22.06 -25.80
N SER A 53 1.05 23.14 -25.21
CA SER A 53 -0.13 23.15 -24.33
C SER A 53 -1.32 23.79 -25.07
N MET A 54 -2.44 23.09 -25.17
CA MET A 54 -3.67 23.58 -25.81
C MET A 54 -4.85 23.58 -24.84
N ARG A 55 -5.55 24.74 -24.72
CA ARG A 55 -6.75 24.90 -23.89
C ARG A 55 -7.94 25.29 -24.77
N MET A 56 -9.02 24.52 -24.68
CA MET A 56 -10.28 24.77 -25.39
C MET A 56 -11.41 24.95 -24.39
N GLU A 57 -12.10 26.09 -24.44
CA GLU A 57 -13.26 26.39 -23.59
C GLU A 57 -14.47 26.74 -24.43
N ALA A 58 -15.59 26.11 -24.11
CA ALA A 58 -16.88 26.30 -24.75
C ALA A 58 -17.95 26.43 -23.66
N SER A 59 -18.59 27.60 -23.55
CA SER A 59 -19.61 27.90 -22.54
C SER A 59 -20.88 28.41 -23.18
N LEU A 60 -22.04 27.93 -22.72
CA LEU A 60 -23.34 28.28 -23.28
C LEU A 60 -24.31 28.76 -22.19
N GLY A 61 -25.07 29.83 -22.51
CA GLY A 61 -26.18 30.35 -21.70
C GLY A 61 -27.49 29.61 -22.02
N ASP A 62 -28.24 30.09 -23.03
CA ASP A 62 -29.49 29.49 -23.52
C ASP A 62 -29.36 29.14 -25.04
N GLY A 63 -29.00 27.90 -25.41
CA GLY A 63 -28.83 27.47 -26.81
C GLY A 63 -28.23 26.06 -27.03
N PHE A 64 -27.73 25.75 -28.25
CA PHE A 64 -26.93 24.54 -28.57
C PHE A 64 -25.55 24.87 -29.17
N LEU A 65 -24.50 24.24 -28.66
CA LEU A 65 -23.11 24.35 -29.14
C LEU A 65 -22.52 22.97 -29.41
N SER A 66 -21.89 22.79 -30.59
CA SER A 66 -21.12 21.59 -30.92
C SER A 66 -19.71 21.95 -31.39
N GLN A 67 -18.70 21.30 -30.81
CA GLN A 67 -17.29 21.46 -31.18
C GLN A 67 -16.66 20.11 -31.53
N ARG A 68 -15.91 20.06 -32.62
CA ARG A 68 -15.08 18.91 -32.99
C ARG A 68 -13.61 19.33 -33.11
N GLY A 69 -12.72 18.52 -32.54
CA GLY A 69 -11.28 18.74 -32.56
C GLY A 69 -10.53 17.48 -32.98
N GLN A 70 -9.46 17.64 -33.75
CA GLN A 70 -8.48 16.58 -34.01
C GLN A 70 -7.07 17.09 -33.74
N ALA A 71 -6.27 16.34 -33.00
CA ALA A 71 -4.87 16.65 -32.74
C ALA A 71 -3.98 15.41 -32.92
N SER A 72 -2.72 15.63 -33.29
CA SER A 72 -1.70 14.58 -33.34
C SER A 72 -0.31 15.17 -33.17
N GLY A 73 0.61 14.46 -32.52
CA GLY A 73 2.01 14.90 -32.34
C GLY A 73 2.95 13.81 -31.85
N MET A 74 4.23 14.16 -31.65
CA MET A 74 5.31 13.21 -31.23
C MET A 74 6.09 13.62 -29.97
N GLY A 75 5.78 14.77 -29.36
CA GLY A 75 6.49 15.32 -28.19
C GLY A 75 5.69 15.24 -26.89
N GLU A 76 6.07 16.07 -25.90
CA GLU A 76 5.29 16.28 -24.68
C GLU A 76 4.05 17.15 -24.99
N ASN A 77 2.86 16.58 -24.86
CA ASN A 77 1.61 17.26 -25.17
C ASN A 77 0.68 17.26 -23.97
N SER A 78 0.00 18.38 -23.75
CA SER A 78 -1.05 18.52 -22.74
C SER A 78 -2.27 19.22 -23.34
N ILE A 79 -3.42 18.57 -23.22
CA ILE A 79 -4.69 19.05 -23.76
C ILE A 79 -5.74 19.00 -22.65
N HIS A 80 -6.37 20.15 -22.42
CA HIS A 80 -7.45 20.30 -21.46
C HIS A 80 -8.66 20.92 -22.13
N GLN A 81 -9.82 20.27 -21.97
CA GLN A 81 -11.09 20.76 -22.49
C GLN A 81 -12.14 20.77 -21.39
N THR A 82 -12.87 21.87 -21.29
CA THR A 82 -14.02 22.00 -20.39
C THR A 82 -15.23 22.49 -21.18
N VAL A 83 -16.37 21.83 -21.00
CA VAL A 83 -17.65 22.20 -21.60
C VAL A 83 -18.72 22.29 -20.52
N SER A 84 -19.43 23.40 -20.48
CA SER A 84 -20.43 23.67 -19.45
C SER A 84 -21.74 24.20 -20.04
N SER A 85 -22.86 23.79 -19.43
CA SER A 85 -24.19 24.37 -19.59
C SER A 85 -24.64 25.06 -18.30
N GLY A 86 -25.88 25.54 -18.25
CA GLY A 86 -26.45 26.14 -17.04
C GLY A 86 -26.54 25.19 -15.83
N VAL A 87 -26.55 23.87 -16.05
CA VAL A 87 -26.80 22.85 -15.00
C VAL A 87 -25.77 21.72 -14.94
N ALA A 88 -24.85 21.63 -15.89
CA ALA A 88 -23.87 20.54 -15.98
C ALA A 88 -22.51 21.02 -16.48
N SER A 89 -21.45 20.32 -16.07
CA SER A 89 -20.09 20.52 -16.58
C SER A 89 -19.41 19.19 -16.86
N VAL A 90 -18.68 19.12 -17.98
CA VAL A 90 -17.86 17.97 -18.37
C VAL A 90 -16.45 18.44 -18.71
N HIS A 91 -15.46 17.61 -18.44
CA HIS A 91 -14.06 17.93 -18.67
C HIS A 91 -13.25 16.74 -19.19
N SER A 92 -12.19 17.05 -19.91
CA SER A 92 -11.18 16.12 -20.42
C SER A 92 -9.78 16.62 -20.06
N SER A 93 -8.90 15.69 -19.73
CA SER A 93 -7.46 15.92 -19.57
C SER A 93 -6.68 14.82 -20.26
N ILE A 94 -5.76 15.20 -21.13
CA ILE A 94 -4.89 14.27 -21.86
C ILE A 94 -3.45 14.76 -21.76
N ALA A 95 -2.55 13.83 -21.45
CA ALA A 95 -1.11 14.05 -21.48
C ALA A 95 -0.43 12.92 -22.24
N SER A 96 0.59 13.24 -23.03
CA SER A 96 1.40 12.23 -23.72
C SER A 96 2.87 12.64 -23.82
N GLU A 97 3.77 11.68 -23.64
CA GLU A 97 5.18 11.75 -24.05
C GLU A 97 5.39 10.71 -25.16
N GLY A 98 5.41 11.17 -26.42
CA GLY A 98 5.53 10.28 -27.58
C GLY A 98 4.48 10.56 -28.66
N SER A 99 4.24 9.57 -29.53
CA SER A 99 3.27 9.72 -30.61
C SER A 99 1.86 9.60 -30.09
N PHE A 100 0.98 10.57 -30.38
CA PHE A 100 -0.43 10.48 -30.04
C PHE A 100 -1.33 11.00 -31.18
N SER A 101 -2.57 10.53 -31.19
CA SER A 101 -3.68 11.01 -31.99
C SER A 101 -4.92 11.14 -31.09
N LEU A 102 -5.62 12.24 -31.26
CA LEU A 102 -6.77 12.63 -30.47
C LEU A 102 -7.93 13.03 -31.38
N GLN A 103 -9.11 12.49 -31.10
CA GLN A 103 -10.40 12.97 -31.61
C GLN A 103 -11.27 13.44 -30.45
N LEU A 104 -11.80 14.65 -30.54
CA LEU A 104 -12.67 15.24 -29.53
C LEU A 104 -13.99 15.66 -30.18
N SER A 105 -15.10 15.34 -29.53
CA SER A 105 -16.42 15.87 -29.87
C SER A 105 -17.12 16.28 -28.58
N SER A 106 -17.57 17.53 -28.52
CA SER A 106 -18.28 18.04 -27.35
C SER A 106 -19.58 18.72 -27.74
N GLN A 107 -20.55 18.69 -26.83
CA GLN A 107 -21.84 19.33 -26.97
C GLN A 107 -22.29 19.97 -25.65
N ALA A 108 -22.95 21.12 -25.76
CA ALA A 108 -23.69 21.74 -24.66
C ALA A 108 -25.09 22.10 -25.16
N ILE A 109 -26.10 21.72 -24.38
CA ILE A 109 -27.53 22.08 -24.51
C ILE A 109 -28.00 22.65 -23.17
N ASP A 110 -29.16 23.31 -23.15
CA ASP A 110 -29.71 23.96 -21.95
C ASP A 110 -29.69 23.05 -20.71
N ASP A 111 -30.15 21.80 -20.84
CA ASP A 111 -30.29 20.85 -19.72
C ASP A 111 -29.13 19.83 -19.60
N GLY A 112 -27.99 20.04 -20.28
CA GLY A 112 -26.88 19.10 -20.16
C GLY A 112 -25.65 19.37 -21.03
N ALA A 113 -24.58 18.64 -20.74
CA ALA A 113 -23.32 18.68 -21.46
C ALA A 113 -22.82 17.27 -21.77
N GLY A 114 -22.11 17.11 -22.88
CA GLY A 114 -21.53 15.84 -23.30
C GLY A 114 -20.17 16.02 -23.94
N LEU A 115 -19.28 15.04 -23.73
CA LEU A 115 -17.93 15.02 -24.27
C LEU A 115 -17.55 13.59 -24.62
N ILE A 116 -16.99 13.39 -25.80
CA ILE A 116 -16.42 12.14 -26.29
C ILE A 116 -14.98 12.42 -26.69
N GLN A 117 -14.06 11.56 -26.25
CA GLN A 117 -12.67 11.59 -26.64
C GLN A 117 -12.20 10.21 -27.10
N GLY A 118 -11.49 10.16 -28.22
CA GLY A 118 -10.70 9.02 -28.64
C GLY A 118 -9.22 9.37 -28.56
N VAL A 119 -8.45 8.64 -27.75
CA VAL A 119 -7.00 8.81 -27.61
C VAL A 119 -6.33 7.53 -28.11
N SER A 120 -5.36 7.66 -29.01
CA SER A 120 -4.50 6.55 -29.43
C SER A 120 -3.06 7.02 -29.50
N GLY A 121 -2.10 6.19 -29.11
CA GLY A 121 -0.69 6.57 -29.16
C GLY A 121 0.25 5.59 -28.52
N SER A 122 1.54 5.91 -28.59
CA SER A 122 2.67 5.11 -28.09
C SER A 122 3.61 5.98 -27.25
N GLY A 123 4.18 5.40 -26.18
CA GLY A 123 5.01 6.08 -25.19
C GLY A 123 4.35 6.09 -23.81
N ASP A 124 4.45 7.23 -23.11
CA ASP A 124 3.74 7.44 -21.85
C ASP A 124 2.48 8.24 -22.17
N LEU A 125 1.29 7.70 -21.89
CA LEU A 125 0.02 8.38 -22.17
C LEU A 125 -0.93 8.30 -20.98
N VAL A 126 -1.66 9.39 -20.76
CA VAL A 126 -2.74 9.48 -19.77
C VAL A 126 -3.95 10.14 -20.41
N ALA A 127 -5.12 9.53 -20.23
CA ALA A 127 -6.40 10.04 -20.69
C ALA A 127 -7.44 9.96 -19.57
N GLY A 128 -8.12 11.06 -19.30
CA GLY A 128 -9.22 11.08 -18.34
C GLY A 128 -10.36 11.98 -18.79
N ILE A 129 -11.58 11.58 -18.43
CA ILE A 129 -12.81 12.34 -18.68
C ILE A 129 -13.67 12.32 -17.41
N GLY A 130 -14.39 13.40 -17.14
CA GLY A 130 -15.29 13.48 -16.00
C GLY A 130 -16.46 14.42 -16.25
N GLY A 131 -17.54 14.19 -15.52
CA GLY A 131 -18.77 14.95 -15.64
C GLY A 131 -19.45 15.14 -14.29
N GLN A 132 -20.12 16.29 -14.13
CA GLN A 132 -20.83 16.63 -12.91
C GLN A 132 -22.13 17.39 -13.19
N SER A 133 -23.21 16.98 -12.51
CA SER A 133 -24.48 17.70 -12.40
C SER A 133 -25.14 17.36 -11.06
N GLY A 134 -24.55 17.82 -9.95
CA GLY A 134 -24.92 17.43 -8.57
C GLY A 134 -24.50 16.01 -8.16
N ILE A 135 -24.23 15.14 -9.14
CA ILE A 135 -23.65 13.81 -9.07
C ILE A 135 -22.37 13.83 -9.93
N PHE A 136 -21.39 12.98 -9.66
CA PHE A 136 -20.12 12.93 -10.40
C PHE A 136 -19.86 11.53 -10.98
N ALA A 137 -19.33 11.46 -12.20
CA ALA A 137 -18.76 10.23 -12.76
C ALA A 137 -17.53 10.53 -13.61
N ALA A 138 -16.56 9.61 -13.64
CA ALA A 138 -15.33 9.78 -14.39
C ALA A 138 -14.70 8.46 -14.85
N GLN A 139 -13.87 8.56 -15.88
CA GLN A 139 -13.04 7.48 -16.42
C GLN A 139 -11.58 7.95 -16.52
N SER A 140 -10.66 7.01 -16.39
CA SER A 140 -9.22 7.24 -16.55
C SER A 140 -8.53 6.02 -17.13
N ALA A 141 -7.50 6.26 -17.95
CA ALA A 141 -6.62 5.25 -18.52
C ALA A 141 -5.20 5.82 -18.61
N ALA A 142 -4.19 4.99 -18.35
CA ALA A 142 -2.79 5.38 -18.44
C ALA A 142 -1.89 4.21 -18.83
N VAL A 143 -0.85 4.49 -19.61
CA VAL A 143 0.23 3.57 -19.96
C VAL A 143 1.59 4.24 -19.76
N VAL A 144 2.58 3.46 -19.33
CA VAL A 144 4.00 3.85 -19.31
C VAL A 144 4.76 2.91 -20.24
N GLY A 145 5.53 3.47 -21.16
CA GLY A 145 6.35 2.75 -22.12
C GLY A 145 5.56 1.73 -22.94
N GLY A 146 4.50 2.18 -23.62
CA GLY A 146 3.63 1.30 -24.39
C GLY A 146 2.58 2.01 -25.23
N ASP A 147 1.64 1.25 -25.76
CA ASP A 147 0.51 1.72 -26.55
C ASP A 147 -0.75 1.87 -25.68
N LEU A 148 -1.50 2.96 -25.90
CA LEU A 148 -2.83 3.18 -25.34
C LEU A 148 -3.79 3.48 -26.49
N GLN A 149 -4.92 2.78 -26.50
CA GLN A 149 -6.10 3.11 -27.30
C GLN A 149 -7.30 3.18 -26.37
N THR A 150 -7.99 4.32 -26.31
CA THR A 150 -9.17 4.47 -25.46
C THR A 150 -10.20 5.40 -26.11
N GLU A 151 -11.46 4.98 -26.10
CA GLU A 151 -12.61 5.83 -26.35
C GLU A 151 -13.34 6.06 -25.01
N GLN A 152 -13.39 7.31 -24.56
CA GLN A 152 -14.08 7.69 -23.34
C GLN A 152 -15.17 8.70 -23.65
N ALA A 153 -16.35 8.51 -23.05
CA ALA A 153 -17.46 9.43 -23.19
C ALA A 153 -18.01 9.80 -21.81
N VAL A 154 -18.52 11.02 -21.68
CA VAL A 154 -19.28 11.45 -20.51
C VAL A 154 -20.46 12.31 -20.93
N SER A 155 -21.58 12.13 -20.25
CA SER A 155 -22.78 12.95 -20.38
C SER A 155 -23.27 13.33 -18.99
N ALA A 156 -23.63 14.61 -18.80
CA ALA A 156 -24.13 15.16 -17.55
C ALA A 156 -25.38 16.01 -17.81
N GLY A 157 -26.45 15.78 -17.05
CA GLY A 157 -27.76 16.44 -17.15
C GLY A 157 -28.66 15.96 -16.01
N VAL A 158 -29.80 15.31 -16.31
CA VAL A 158 -30.68 14.69 -15.27
C VAL A 158 -29.95 13.61 -14.45
N GLY A 159 -28.86 13.05 -14.97
CA GLY A 159 -27.89 12.21 -14.25
C GLY A 159 -26.50 12.37 -14.88
N VAL A 160 -25.53 11.57 -14.41
CA VAL A 160 -24.21 11.50 -15.04
C VAL A 160 -23.92 10.06 -15.47
N LEU A 161 -23.42 9.89 -16.69
CA LEU A 161 -22.93 8.62 -17.22
C LEU A 161 -21.57 8.87 -17.88
N ALA A 162 -20.56 8.11 -17.46
CA ALA A 162 -19.24 8.06 -18.07
C ALA A 162 -18.95 6.63 -18.55
N THR A 163 -18.45 6.45 -19.76
CA THR A 163 -18.11 5.15 -20.34
C THR A 163 -16.67 5.15 -20.85
N GLN A 164 -16.00 4.00 -20.78
CA GLN A 164 -14.72 3.78 -21.45
C GLN A 164 -14.69 2.41 -22.14
N ASP A 165 -14.07 2.39 -23.31
CA ASP A 165 -13.54 1.20 -23.99
C ASP A 165 -12.04 1.46 -24.15
N THR A 166 -11.22 0.69 -23.45
CA THR A 166 -9.79 0.94 -23.30
C THR A 166 -9.00 -0.34 -23.55
N ASP A 167 -7.97 -0.23 -24.38
CA ASP A 167 -6.91 -1.23 -24.57
C ASP A 167 -5.54 -0.59 -24.31
N ILE A 168 -4.75 -1.22 -23.44
CA ILE A 168 -3.39 -0.82 -23.08
C ILE A 168 -2.45 -2.00 -23.34
N SER A 169 -1.26 -1.73 -23.88
CA SER A 169 -0.15 -2.69 -23.90
C SER A 169 1.17 -1.98 -23.63
N GLY A 170 1.96 -2.40 -22.64
CA GLY A 170 3.17 -1.67 -22.28
C GLY A 170 3.88 -2.25 -21.07
N GLN A 171 4.79 -1.47 -20.48
CA GLN A 171 5.48 -1.87 -19.24
C GLN A 171 4.58 -1.76 -18.01
N THR A 172 3.71 -0.75 -17.99
CA THR A 172 2.75 -0.53 -16.90
C THR A 172 1.46 0.00 -17.49
N GLY A 173 0.32 -0.45 -16.98
CA GLY A 173 -0.99 0.07 -17.38
C GLY A 173 -1.91 0.27 -16.20
N ARG A 174 -2.77 1.29 -16.27
CA ARG A 174 -3.80 1.58 -15.28
C ARG A 174 -5.10 2.00 -15.95
N ILE A 175 -6.22 1.59 -15.38
CA ILE A 175 -7.56 2.06 -15.71
C ILE A 175 -8.32 2.39 -14.43
N GLY A 176 -9.29 3.29 -14.53
CA GLY A 176 -10.16 3.64 -13.42
C GLY A 176 -11.52 4.12 -13.90
N SER A 177 -12.57 3.76 -13.18
CA SER A 177 -13.96 4.14 -13.40
C SER A 177 -14.59 4.48 -12.07
N GLN A 178 -15.32 5.59 -11.97
CA GLN A 178 -15.90 6.00 -10.69
C GLN A 178 -17.19 6.77 -10.86
N THR A 179 -18.06 6.62 -9.85
CA THR A 179 -19.29 7.38 -9.66
C THR A 179 -19.40 7.81 -8.20
N LEU A 180 -19.89 9.02 -7.97
CA LEU A 180 -20.22 9.58 -6.66
C LEU A 180 -21.58 10.27 -6.69
N SER A 181 -22.48 9.84 -5.81
CA SER A 181 -23.82 10.40 -5.59
C SER A 181 -23.96 10.93 -4.15
N SER A 182 -25.10 11.56 -3.83
CA SER A 182 -25.41 11.97 -2.46
C SER A 182 -25.66 10.80 -1.50
N LYS A 183 -25.82 9.57 -2.00
CA LYS A 183 -26.05 8.37 -1.19
C LYS A 183 -24.78 7.56 -0.99
N ASP A 184 -24.04 7.37 -2.07
CA ASP A 184 -22.98 6.37 -2.18
C ASP A 184 -22.00 6.71 -3.31
N GLN A 185 -20.85 6.07 -3.29
CA GLN A 185 -19.88 6.04 -4.37
C GLN A 185 -19.63 4.59 -4.80
N MET A 186 -19.25 4.43 -6.06
CA MET A 186 -18.74 3.16 -6.58
C MET A 186 -17.54 3.43 -7.48
N ARG A 187 -16.50 2.61 -7.35
CA ARG A 187 -15.23 2.77 -8.05
C ARG A 187 -14.70 1.42 -8.49
N VAL A 188 -14.04 1.39 -9.63
CA VAL A 188 -13.36 0.22 -10.19
C VAL A 188 -12.03 0.69 -10.76
N TRP A 189 -10.94 0.00 -10.47
CA TRP A 189 -9.65 0.27 -11.08
C TRP A 189 -8.91 -1.04 -11.38
N GLY A 190 -8.11 -1.00 -12.43
CA GLY A 190 -7.29 -2.12 -12.89
C GLY A 190 -5.88 -1.63 -13.13
N SER A 191 -4.90 -2.50 -12.90
CA SER A 191 -3.50 -2.18 -13.11
C SER A 191 -2.68 -3.42 -13.43
N PHE A 192 -1.56 -3.22 -14.10
CA PHE A 192 -0.52 -4.22 -14.26
C PHE A 192 0.87 -3.59 -14.33
N GLN A 193 1.89 -4.41 -14.07
CA GLN A 193 3.30 -4.04 -14.13
C GLN A 193 4.17 -5.17 -14.68
N GLY A 194 5.18 -4.82 -15.46
CA GLY A 194 5.87 -5.73 -16.36
C GLY A 194 5.12 -5.82 -17.69
N GLN A 195 5.84 -6.17 -18.77
CA GLN A 195 5.26 -6.22 -20.13
C GLN A 195 3.92 -6.97 -20.14
N GLY A 196 2.86 -6.31 -20.56
CA GLY A 196 1.52 -6.89 -20.49
C GLY A 196 0.45 -6.04 -21.14
N ARG A 197 -0.81 -6.50 -21.01
CA ARG A 197 -1.99 -5.84 -21.60
C ARG A 197 -3.07 -5.62 -20.56
N LEU A 198 -3.82 -4.53 -20.68
CA LEU A 198 -4.99 -4.24 -19.84
C LEU A 198 -6.12 -3.71 -20.73
N GLY A 199 -7.26 -4.38 -20.66
CA GLY A 199 -8.48 -4.02 -21.37
C GLY A 199 -9.58 -3.66 -20.37
N ALA A 200 -10.43 -2.69 -20.69
CA ALA A 200 -11.59 -2.36 -19.86
C ALA A 200 -12.75 -1.84 -20.71
N ASP A 201 -13.93 -2.45 -20.52
CA ASP A 201 -15.22 -1.92 -20.98
C ASP A 201 -16.00 -1.55 -19.73
N LEU A 202 -16.05 -0.27 -19.36
CA LEU A 202 -16.66 0.16 -18.10
C LEU A 202 -17.66 1.28 -18.31
N SER A 203 -18.80 1.20 -17.61
CA SER A 203 -19.81 2.24 -17.53
C SER A 203 -20.04 2.61 -16.06
N ALA A 204 -19.93 3.90 -15.77
CA ALA A 204 -20.09 4.47 -14.44
C ALA A 204 -21.18 5.53 -14.50
N GLY A 205 -22.23 5.38 -13.72
CA GLY A 205 -23.30 6.37 -13.75
C GLY A 205 -24.18 6.41 -12.52
N SER A 206 -24.99 7.46 -12.45
CA SER A 206 -25.97 7.66 -11.38
C SER A 206 -27.05 8.67 -11.78
N THR A 207 -28.29 8.32 -11.41
CA THR A 207 -29.45 9.22 -11.39
C THR A 207 -29.98 9.44 -9.96
N ILE A 208 -29.81 8.44 -9.08
CA ILE A 208 -30.19 8.48 -7.65
C ILE A 208 -29.18 7.72 -6.77
N GLY A 209 -28.56 6.64 -7.28
CA GLY A 209 -27.51 5.85 -6.62
C GLY A 209 -26.41 5.46 -7.60
N SER A 210 -25.21 5.25 -7.08
CA SER A 210 -23.99 5.01 -7.84
C SER A 210 -23.87 3.57 -8.31
N TYR A 211 -23.52 3.39 -9.58
CA TYR A 211 -23.08 2.10 -10.10
C TYR A 211 -21.82 2.24 -10.96
N VAL A 212 -21.09 1.13 -11.06
CA VAL A 212 -20.13 0.84 -12.12
C VAL A 212 -20.44 -0.56 -12.63
N ASP A 213 -20.50 -0.74 -13.93
CA ASP A 213 -20.78 -2.01 -14.60
C ASP A 213 -19.81 -2.23 -15.77
N GLY A 214 -19.58 -3.50 -16.14
CA GLY A 214 -18.72 -3.90 -17.23
C GLY A 214 -17.60 -4.86 -16.79
N GLN A 215 -16.47 -4.81 -17.47
CA GLN A 215 -15.38 -5.77 -17.28
C GLN A 215 -13.99 -5.14 -17.30
N VAL A 216 -13.10 -5.70 -16.49
CA VAL A 216 -11.66 -5.39 -16.51
C VAL A 216 -10.88 -6.67 -16.80
N ARG A 217 -10.00 -6.58 -17.79
CA ARG A 217 -9.19 -7.69 -18.28
C ARG A 217 -7.71 -7.39 -18.17
N VAL A 218 -6.91 -8.31 -17.65
CA VAL A 218 -5.43 -8.23 -17.70
C VAL A 218 -4.92 -9.42 -18.48
N ASP A 219 -4.03 -9.16 -19.45
CA ASP A 219 -3.50 -10.13 -20.41
C ASP A 219 -4.60 -10.93 -21.13
N GLY A 220 -5.68 -10.23 -21.46
CA GLY A 220 -6.83 -10.77 -22.19
C GLY A 220 -7.85 -11.50 -21.30
N VAL A 221 -7.66 -11.50 -19.97
CA VAL A 221 -8.50 -12.30 -19.08
C VAL A 221 -9.28 -11.48 -18.08
N GLU A 222 -10.58 -11.76 -17.98
CA GLU A 222 -11.53 -11.05 -17.14
C GLU A 222 -11.35 -11.42 -15.67
N TRP A 223 -10.93 -10.42 -14.90
CA TRP A 223 -10.69 -10.51 -13.46
C TRP A 223 -11.84 -9.97 -12.63
N MET A 224 -12.64 -9.11 -13.25
CA MET A 224 -13.81 -8.50 -12.64
C MET A 224 -14.81 -8.20 -13.73
N GLY A 225 -16.01 -8.74 -13.58
CA GLY A 225 -17.10 -8.57 -14.54
C GLY A 225 -18.38 -7.99 -13.91
N SER A 226 -19.41 -7.82 -14.74
CA SER A 226 -20.71 -7.27 -14.34
C SER A 226 -21.34 -8.01 -13.16
N GLU A 227 -21.18 -9.33 -13.10
CA GLU A 227 -21.72 -10.12 -11.98
C GLU A 227 -21.03 -9.74 -10.66
N ASP A 228 -19.70 -9.63 -10.63
CA ASP A 228 -18.93 -9.24 -9.45
C ASP A 228 -19.30 -7.81 -9.00
N LEU A 229 -19.40 -6.88 -9.95
CA LEU A 229 -19.75 -5.48 -9.68
C LEU A 229 -21.18 -5.34 -9.16
N SER A 230 -22.13 -6.08 -9.72
CA SER A 230 -23.53 -6.05 -9.27
C SER A 230 -23.72 -6.54 -7.83
N ARG A 231 -22.85 -7.44 -7.36
CA ARG A 231 -22.89 -7.97 -6.00
C ARG A 231 -22.50 -6.93 -4.95
N ILE A 232 -21.59 -6.01 -5.31
CA ILE A 232 -21.15 -4.97 -4.38
C ILE A 232 -21.86 -3.63 -4.54
N ALA A 233 -22.59 -3.40 -5.63
CA ALA A 233 -23.28 -2.13 -5.88
C ALA A 233 -24.25 -1.77 -4.74
N GLY A 234 -24.02 -0.63 -4.08
CA GLY A 234 -24.86 -0.13 -2.98
C GLY A 234 -24.75 -0.91 -1.67
N SER A 235 -23.75 -1.79 -1.54
CA SER A 235 -23.67 -2.78 -0.45
C SER A 235 -22.65 -2.46 0.64
N ASP A 236 -21.93 -1.33 0.56
CA ASP A 236 -20.84 -1.04 1.51
C ASP A 236 -19.81 -2.20 1.52
N GLN A 237 -19.39 -2.67 0.35
CA GLN A 237 -18.42 -3.77 0.15
C GLN A 237 -17.46 -3.46 -1.00
N GLY A 238 -16.31 -4.13 -1.02
CA GLY A 238 -15.40 -4.12 -2.16
C GLY A 238 -14.81 -5.49 -2.45
N LEU A 239 -14.27 -5.63 -3.65
CA LEU A 239 -13.66 -6.83 -4.21
C LEU A 239 -12.28 -6.45 -4.73
N ALA A 240 -11.28 -7.28 -4.42
CA ALA A 240 -9.93 -7.12 -4.96
C ALA A 240 -9.42 -8.46 -5.47
N VAL A 241 -8.77 -8.43 -6.63
CA VAL A 241 -8.00 -9.53 -7.18
C VAL A 241 -6.61 -9.00 -7.48
N GLN A 242 -5.60 -9.55 -6.82
CA GLN A 242 -4.20 -9.14 -6.95
C GLN A 242 -3.32 -10.38 -7.07
N GLY A 243 -2.28 -10.33 -7.90
CA GLY A 243 -1.37 -11.46 -8.03
C GLY A 243 -0.15 -11.23 -8.90
N LEU A 244 0.71 -12.23 -8.89
CA LEU A 244 1.96 -12.32 -9.64
C LEU A 244 1.73 -12.89 -11.04
N ARG A 245 2.49 -12.44 -12.04
CA ARG A 245 2.50 -12.89 -13.45
C ARG A 245 3.89 -13.37 -13.86
N ALA A 246 4.00 -14.56 -14.42
CA ALA A 246 5.24 -15.06 -14.99
C ALA A 246 5.64 -14.28 -16.25
N MET A 247 6.92 -13.89 -16.35
CA MET A 247 7.50 -13.15 -17.47
C MET A 247 8.80 -13.80 -17.96
N GLU A 248 9.22 -13.49 -19.18
CA GLU A 248 10.47 -14.02 -19.78
C GLU A 248 11.72 -13.66 -18.95
N ASP A 249 11.74 -12.48 -18.32
CA ASP A 249 12.87 -11.96 -17.52
C ASP A 249 12.53 -11.77 -16.01
N GLY A 250 11.50 -12.45 -15.49
CA GLY A 250 11.14 -12.38 -14.06
C GLY A 250 9.65 -12.54 -13.77
N VAL A 251 9.13 -11.74 -12.84
CA VAL A 251 7.71 -11.76 -12.44
C VAL A 251 7.15 -10.34 -12.55
N GLY A 252 6.07 -10.16 -13.30
CA GLY A 252 5.27 -8.93 -13.32
C GLY A 252 4.03 -9.10 -12.44
N THR A 253 3.14 -8.11 -12.35
CA THR A 253 1.94 -8.19 -11.48
C THR A 253 0.72 -7.56 -12.08
N PHE A 254 -0.43 -7.84 -11.48
CA PHE A 254 -1.70 -7.20 -11.80
C PHE A 254 -2.57 -7.04 -10.56
N GLY A 255 -3.50 -6.09 -10.66
CA GLY A 255 -4.49 -5.85 -9.61
C GLY A 255 -5.75 -5.24 -10.19
N VAL A 256 -6.90 -5.79 -9.86
CA VAL A 256 -8.23 -5.26 -10.20
C VAL A 256 -9.04 -5.14 -8.93
N VAL A 257 -9.56 -3.96 -8.66
CA VAL A 257 -10.28 -3.65 -7.44
C VAL A 257 -11.57 -2.92 -7.77
N ALA A 258 -12.64 -3.26 -7.07
CA ALA A 258 -13.87 -2.49 -7.06
C ALA A 258 -14.36 -2.26 -5.65
N GLU A 259 -15.02 -1.13 -5.43
CA GLU A 259 -15.50 -0.70 -4.14
C GLU A 259 -16.84 0.02 -4.29
N SER A 260 -17.78 -0.26 -3.39
CA SER A 260 -18.98 0.54 -3.17
C SER A 260 -19.05 0.97 -1.71
N ARG A 261 -19.37 2.25 -1.47
CA ARG A 261 -19.37 2.83 -0.12
C ARG A 261 -20.37 3.98 0.01
N ALA A 262 -21.02 4.09 1.17
CA ALA A 262 -21.86 5.22 1.55
C ALA A 262 -21.02 6.50 1.66
N SER A 263 -21.58 7.64 1.25
CA SER A 263 -20.88 8.93 1.22
C SER A 263 -20.57 9.45 2.63
N ALA A 264 -19.46 9.01 3.22
CA ALA A 264 -18.82 9.62 4.38
C ALA A 264 -17.31 9.74 4.12
N ASP A 265 -16.84 10.99 4.11
CA ASP A 265 -15.47 11.48 4.01
C ASP A 265 -14.42 10.47 4.51
N HIS A 266 -13.29 10.33 3.80
CA HIS A 266 -11.96 10.16 4.42
C HIS A 266 -10.83 10.35 3.40
N VAL A 267 -9.86 11.17 3.81
CA VAL A 267 -8.57 11.43 3.18
C VAL A 267 -7.55 10.47 3.81
N ALA A 268 -6.84 9.69 3.00
CA ALA A 268 -5.71 8.88 3.46
C ALA A 268 -4.40 9.53 2.99
N THR A 269 -3.53 9.88 3.93
CA THR A 269 -2.16 10.32 3.66
C THR A 269 -1.20 9.13 3.67
N GLN A 270 -0.37 9.08 2.64
CA GLN A 270 0.83 8.26 2.51
C GLN A 270 1.94 8.74 3.45
N GLU A 271 2.76 7.80 3.96
CA GLU A 271 4.12 8.04 4.44
C GLU A 271 5.03 6.96 3.80
N LEU A 272 6.26 7.34 3.46
CA LEU A 272 7.21 6.66 2.56
C LEU A 272 8.42 6.01 3.30
N GLY A 273 8.99 4.96 2.69
CA GLY A 273 10.45 4.66 2.63
C GLY A 273 11.06 3.71 3.67
N GLY A 274 11.83 2.69 3.23
CA GLY A 274 12.31 1.50 4.00
C GLY A 274 13.42 1.66 5.07
N SER A 275 13.67 0.56 5.83
CA SER A 275 14.24 0.43 7.22
C SER A 275 13.15 0.24 8.29
N SER A 276 12.74 -0.98 8.68
CA SER A 276 11.51 -1.23 9.50
C SER A 276 10.23 -0.54 8.98
N SER A 277 10.31 0.10 7.82
CA SER A 277 9.28 0.89 7.15
C SER A 277 9.17 0.46 5.68
N SER A 278 9.85 -0.63 5.31
CA SER A 278 9.87 -1.20 3.96
C SER A 278 8.67 -2.12 3.74
N TYR A 279 7.48 -1.59 4.01
CA TYR A 279 6.22 -2.28 3.79
C TYR A 279 5.25 -1.35 3.06
N ALA A 280 4.31 -1.95 2.35
CA ALA A 280 3.09 -1.30 1.91
C ALA A 280 1.90 -2.06 2.50
N PHE A 281 0.75 -1.42 2.54
CA PHE A 281 -0.52 -2.10 2.84
C PHE A 281 -1.28 -2.27 1.53
N THR A 282 -2.20 -3.21 1.52
CA THR A 282 -3.15 -3.35 0.40
C THR A 282 -3.88 -2.02 0.20
N GLU A 283 -4.27 -1.73 -1.04
CA GLU A 283 -5.11 -0.58 -1.35
C GLU A 283 -6.40 -1.09 -2.03
N PRO A 284 -7.55 -1.03 -1.33
CA PRO A 284 -7.75 -0.43 -0.01
C PRO A 284 -7.12 -1.22 1.15
N LYS A 285 -6.87 -0.53 2.27
CA LYS A 285 -6.26 -1.13 3.47
C LYS A 285 -7.26 -2.02 4.20
N TRP A 286 -6.98 -3.31 4.29
CA TRP A 286 -7.74 -4.25 5.11
C TRP A 286 -6.86 -4.97 6.11
N ARG A 287 -7.47 -5.48 7.18
CA ARG A 287 -6.87 -6.46 8.09
C ARG A 287 -7.97 -7.29 8.75
N TRP A 288 -7.58 -8.36 9.40
CA TRP A 288 -8.46 -9.09 10.31
C TRP A 288 -8.64 -8.28 11.61
N ASN A 289 -9.71 -7.48 11.69
CA ASN A 289 -9.93 -6.55 12.81
C ASN A 289 -10.32 -7.23 14.13
N THR A 290 -10.80 -8.48 14.07
CA THR A 290 -11.00 -9.30 15.27
C THR A 290 -9.66 -9.57 15.92
N ARG A 291 -9.50 -9.16 17.19
CA ARG A 291 -8.31 -9.53 17.96
C ARG A 291 -8.21 -11.05 18.08
N ASP A 292 -7.04 -11.61 17.78
CA ASP A 292 -6.81 -13.05 17.76
C ASP A 292 -7.79 -13.78 16.83
N PRO A 293 -7.76 -13.48 15.51
CA PRO A 293 -8.78 -13.92 14.57
C PRO A 293 -8.79 -15.44 14.36
N LYS A 294 -7.68 -16.15 14.61
CA LYS A 294 -7.55 -17.61 14.48
C LYS A 294 -8.07 -18.13 13.13
N ILE A 295 -7.59 -17.51 12.06
CA ILE A 295 -7.88 -17.84 10.67
C ILE A 295 -7.59 -19.32 10.45
N GLN A 296 -8.64 -20.08 10.13
CA GLN A 296 -8.53 -21.49 9.78
C GLN A 296 -8.32 -21.58 8.27
N LEU A 297 -7.24 -22.25 7.86
CA LEU A 297 -6.95 -22.54 6.46
C LEU A 297 -7.39 -23.97 6.11
N TYR A 298 -7.84 -24.16 4.88
CA TYR A 298 -8.17 -25.47 4.32
C TYR A 298 -7.34 -25.71 3.06
N LEU A 299 -6.80 -26.92 2.90
CA LEU A 299 -6.14 -27.34 1.67
C LEU A 299 -7.10 -28.23 0.89
N ARG A 300 -7.45 -27.83 -0.32
CA ARG A 300 -8.23 -28.70 -1.20
C ARG A 300 -7.38 -29.87 -1.66
N THR A 301 -7.86 -31.09 -1.40
CA THR A 301 -7.19 -32.33 -1.81
C THR A 301 -7.94 -32.99 -2.95
N ASP A 302 -7.49 -32.78 -4.18
CA ASP A 302 -8.09 -33.36 -5.38
C ASP A 302 -7.03 -33.75 -6.44
N ASP A 303 -7.51 -34.12 -7.62
CA ASP A 303 -6.67 -34.55 -8.74
C ASP A 303 -5.80 -33.42 -9.30
N GLN A 304 -6.15 -32.14 -9.05
CA GLN A 304 -5.30 -31.02 -9.47
C GLN A 304 -4.03 -30.99 -8.62
N LEU A 305 -4.16 -31.04 -7.29
CA LEU A 305 -3.01 -31.08 -6.39
C LEU A 305 -2.08 -32.26 -6.68
N THR A 306 -2.65 -33.46 -6.85
CA THR A 306 -1.85 -34.66 -7.12
C THR A 306 -1.26 -34.67 -8.54
N GLY A 307 -1.89 -33.96 -9.48
CA GLY A 307 -1.38 -33.73 -10.84
C GLY A 307 -0.05 -32.97 -10.87
N GLU A 308 0.19 -32.10 -9.88
CA GLU A 308 1.46 -31.38 -9.70
C GLU A 308 2.59 -32.25 -9.13
N GLY A 309 2.34 -33.54 -8.86
CA GLY A 309 3.31 -34.41 -8.21
C GLY A 309 3.48 -34.14 -6.70
N LEU A 310 2.59 -33.34 -6.10
CA LEU A 310 2.57 -33.03 -4.68
C LEU A 310 1.62 -33.95 -3.92
N THR A 311 2.06 -34.40 -2.73
CA THR A 311 1.15 -35.02 -1.75
C THR A 311 0.45 -33.95 -0.91
N ALA A 312 -0.71 -34.29 -0.34
CA ALA A 312 -1.43 -33.41 0.60
C ALA A 312 -0.55 -33.03 1.80
N ASP A 313 0.23 -33.96 2.33
CA ASP A 313 1.14 -33.71 3.47
C ASP A 313 2.24 -32.70 3.11
N GLN A 314 2.82 -32.79 1.90
CA GLN A 314 3.83 -31.85 1.43
C GLN A 314 3.27 -30.43 1.30
N ALA A 315 2.15 -30.28 0.60
CA ALA A 315 1.52 -28.97 0.42
C ALA A 315 1.02 -28.40 1.76
N GLN A 316 0.38 -29.22 2.60
CA GLN A 316 -0.07 -28.83 3.93
C GLN A 316 1.10 -28.34 4.78
N ALA A 317 2.23 -29.05 4.79
CA ALA A 317 3.41 -28.66 5.55
C ALA A 317 4.01 -27.33 5.05
N ALA A 318 4.11 -27.14 3.75
CA ALA A 318 4.63 -25.90 3.15
C ALA A 318 3.76 -24.68 3.49
N ILE A 319 2.44 -24.79 3.34
CA ILE A 319 1.49 -23.70 3.65
C ILE A 319 1.46 -23.45 5.17
N THR A 320 1.48 -24.50 5.99
CA THR A 320 1.55 -24.36 7.46
C THR A 320 2.83 -23.62 7.88
N ALA A 321 3.97 -23.92 7.26
CA ALA A 321 5.22 -23.23 7.56
C ALA A 321 5.18 -21.75 7.16
N ALA A 322 4.55 -21.41 6.04
CA ALA A 322 4.31 -20.03 5.62
C ALA A 322 3.41 -19.28 6.62
N ALA A 323 2.28 -19.86 7.02
CA ALA A 323 1.39 -19.28 8.02
C ALA A 323 2.08 -19.08 9.38
N ASN A 324 2.85 -20.06 9.84
CA ASN A 324 3.63 -19.96 11.09
C ASN A 324 4.68 -18.86 11.03
N THR A 325 5.28 -18.62 9.86
CA THR A 325 6.25 -17.53 9.68
C THR A 325 5.62 -16.16 9.93
N TRP A 326 4.36 -15.96 9.52
CA TRP A 326 3.60 -14.74 9.84
C TRP A 326 3.10 -14.72 11.30
N GLU A 327 2.63 -15.85 11.85
CA GLU A 327 2.22 -15.98 13.26
C GLU A 327 3.35 -15.62 14.23
N ASP A 328 4.57 -16.10 13.98
CA ASP A 328 5.74 -15.84 14.82
C ASP A 328 6.17 -14.37 14.81
N ALA A 329 5.76 -13.62 13.78
CA ALA A 329 6.13 -12.22 13.61
C ALA A 329 5.26 -11.25 14.42
N VAL A 330 4.13 -11.70 14.98
CA VAL A 330 3.12 -10.83 15.60
C VAL A 330 2.72 -11.26 17.01
N GLY A 331 2.14 -10.34 17.79
CA GLY A 331 1.66 -10.62 19.14
C GLY A 331 0.23 -11.17 19.22
N GLN A 332 -0.51 -11.10 18.12
CA GLN A 332 -1.85 -11.67 18.00
C GLN A 332 -1.82 -13.08 17.43
N LYS A 333 -2.92 -13.79 17.62
CA LYS A 333 -3.13 -15.17 17.16
C LYS A 333 -3.84 -15.17 15.83
N LEU A 334 -3.05 -14.97 14.77
CA LEU A 334 -3.54 -14.82 13.41
C LEU A 334 -4.17 -16.12 12.93
N PHE A 335 -3.47 -17.24 13.06
CA PHE A 335 -3.92 -18.50 12.51
C PHE A 335 -4.43 -19.47 13.58
N ALA A 336 -5.21 -20.47 13.16
CA ALA A 336 -5.79 -21.47 14.04
C ALA A 336 -4.72 -22.27 14.80
N TYR A 337 -5.02 -22.67 16.04
CA TYR A 337 -4.10 -23.47 16.86
C TYR A 337 -4.09 -24.95 16.46
N GLY A 338 -2.91 -25.58 16.59
CA GLY A 338 -2.75 -27.01 16.32
C GLY A 338 -2.62 -27.28 14.83
N THR A 339 -3.73 -27.67 14.17
CA THR A 339 -3.74 -27.94 12.72
C THR A 339 -4.15 -26.68 11.96
N VAL A 340 -3.16 -25.87 11.60
CA VAL A 340 -3.36 -24.58 10.90
C VAL A 340 -4.03 -24.78 9.54
N VAL A 341 -3.62 -25.80 8.79
CA VAL A 341 -4.15 -26.14 7.46
C VAL A 341 -4.84 -27.50 7.54
N ILE A 342 -6.13 -27.57 7.23
CA ILE A 342 -6.91 -28.81 7.22
C ILE A 342 -7.07 -29.32 5.78
N PRO A 343 -6.46 -30.47 5.42
CA PRO A 343 -6.70 -31.11 4.13
C PRO A 343 -8.17 -31.54 4.01
N SER A 344 -8.82 -31.21 2.90
CA SER A 344 -10.23 -31.50 2.68
C SER A 344 -10.54 -31.76 1.20
N GLY A 345 -11.25 -32.87 0.93
CA GLY A 345 -11.78 -33.19 -0.40
C GLY A 345 -13.14 -32.56 -0.70
N THR A 346 -13.70 -31.77 0.22
CA THR A 346 -15.07 -31.23 0.09
C THR A 346 -15.12 -29.71 -0.05
N VAL A 347 -14.01 -29.00 0.17
CA VAL A 347 -13.93 -27.54 -0.03
C VAL A 347 -13.82 -27.21 -1.52
N SER A 348 -14.37 -26.06 -1.93
CA SER A 348 -14.40 -25.65 -3.34
C SER A 348 -13.06 -25.10 -3.82
N ALA A 349 -12.78 -25.22 -5.13
CA ALA A 349 -11.67 -24.54 -5.80
C ALA A 349 -12.14 -23.30 -6.59
N ASP A 350 -13.45 -23.10 -6.73
CA ASP A 350 -14.03 -22.07 -7.61
C ASP A 350 -14.07 -20.66 -6.96
N ASP A 351 -13.28 -20.47 -5.91
CA ASP A 351 -13.26 -19.28 -5.03
C ASP A 351 -14.67 -18.81 -4.63
N PRO A 352 -15.57 -19.70 -4.15
CA PRO A 352 -16.88 -19.26 -3.68
C PRO A 352 -16.70 -18.36 -2.45
N TYR A 353 -17.61 -17.41 -2.25
CA TYR A 353 -17.64 -16.66 -1.00
C TYR A 353 -18.45 -17.44 0.04
N ASP A 354 -17.78 -18.29 0.82
CA ASP A 354 -18.41 -19.22 1.76
C ASP A 354 -17.84 -19.13 3.20
N GLU A 355 -17.00 -18.13 3.46
CA GLU A 355 -16.30 -17.89 4.73
C GLU A 355 -15.28 -18.99 5.08
N VAL A 356 -14.80 -19.73 4.08
CA VAL A 356 -13.79 -20.78 4.23
C VAL A 356 -12.53 -20.36 3.49
N ASN A 357 -11.43 -20.10 4.21
CA ASN A 357 -10.16 -19.71 3.59
C ASN A 357 -9.47 -20.92 2.96
N VAL A 358 -9.59 -21.08 1.63
CA VAL A 358 -9.11 -22.25 0.89
C VAL A 358 -7.79 -21.97 0.18
N HIS A 359 -6.87 -22.94 0.27
CA HIS A 359 -5.72 -23.10 -0.61
C HIS A 359 -6.02 -24.20 -1.63
N ALA A 360 -5.97 -23.90 -2.93
CA ALA A 360 -6.29 -24.86 -3.98
C ALA A 360 -5.40 -24.72 -5.23
N TRP A 361 -5.05 -25.85 -5.83
CA TRP A 361 -4.47 -25.89 -7.17
C TRP A 361 -5.59 -25.96 -8.19
N LYS A 362 -5.52 -25.10 -9.20
CA LYS A 362 -6.42 -25.16 -10.35
C LYS A 362 -5.79 -24.50 -11.55
N LYS A 363 -6.25 -24.88 -12.74
CA LYS A 363 -5.91 -24.12 -13.94
C LYS A 363 -6.51 -22.73 -13.81
N LEU A 364 -5.66 -21.71 -13.76
CA LEU A 364 -6.14 -20.34 -13.70
C LEU A 364 -6.55 -19.89 -15.10
N THR A 365 -7.66 -20.41 -15.59
CA THR A 365 -8.22 -20.02 -16.91
C THR A 365 -8.55 -18.54 -16.97
N LYS A 366 -8.85 -17.94 -15.79
CA LYS A 366 -9.01 -16.50 -15.59
C LYS A 366 -7.68 -15.73 -15.43
N ALA A 367 -6.53 -16.42 -15.48
CA ALA A 367 -5.21 -15.90 -15.14
C ALA A 367 -4.04 -16.74 -15.65
N PRO A 368 -3.95 -17.12 -16.92
CA PRO A 368 -2.99 -18.13 -17.38
C PRO A 368 -1.53 -17.71 -17.14
N GLY A 369 -1.25 -16.40 -17.11
CA GLY A 369 0.06 -15.86 -16.77
C GLY A 369 0.33 -15.76 -15.27
N ALA A 370 -0.66 -15.93 -14.39
CA ALA A 370 -0.48 -15.75 -12.96
C ALA A 370 0.19 -16.97 -12.30
N LEU A 371 1.09 -16.75 -11.35
CA LEU A 371 1.71 -17.84 -10.58
C LEU A 371 0.75 -18.35 -9.50
N ALA A 372 0.28 -17.42 -8.68
CA ALA A 372 -0.75 -17.59 -7.67
C ALA A 372 -1.46 -16.25 -7.46
N TYR A 373 -2.58 -16.28 -6.76
CA TYR A 373 -3.24 -15.07 -6.27
C TYR A 373 -4.01 -15.36 -4.98
N SER A 374 -4.20 -14.31 -4.19
CA SER A 374 -5.17 -14.31 -3.09
C SER A 374 -6.45 -13.57 -3.49
N ARG A 375 -7.60 -14.08 -3.05
CA ARG A 375 -8.92 -13.46 -3.25
C ARG A 375 -9.52 -13.14 -1.89
N THR A 376 -9.57 -11.87 -1.53
CA THR A 376 -9.94 -11.43 -0.18
C THR A 376 -11.26 -10.67 -0.17
N ARG A 377 -12.15 -11.05 0.75
CA ARG A 377 -13.43 -10.39 1.01
C ARG A 377 -13.38 -9.62 2.33
N TYR A 378 -13.92 -8.41 2.35
CA TYR A 378 -13.92 -7.56 3.55
C TYR A 378 -15.20 -6.72 3.71
N ASN A 379 -15.47 -6.30 4.94
CA ASN A 379 -16.51 -5.35 5.32
C ASN A 379 -15.99 -3.90 5.24
N THR A 380 -16.75 -2.96 4.67
CA THR A 380 -16.31 -1.55 4.53
C THR A 380 -16.43 -0.66 5.77
N PRO A 381 -17.10 -0.99 6.88
CA PRO A 381 -16.90 -0.24 8.11
C PRO A 381 -15.42 -0.25 8.51
N ILE A 382 -14.81 0.94 8.49
CA ILE A 382 -13.41 1.13 8.84
C ILE A 382 -13.25 1.06 10.36
N VAL A 383 -12.39 0.17 10.83
CA VAL A 383 -11.97 0.07 12.24
C VAL A 383 -10.48 0.37 12.30
N ASP A 384 -10.11 1.42 13.02
CA ASP A 384 -8.73 1.93 13.16
C ASP A 384 -7.99 2.14 11.83
N GLY A 385 -8.71 2.56 10.78
CA GLY A 385 -8.12 2.82 9.47
C GLY A 385 -8.05 1.61 8.53
N TYR A 386 -8.61 0.47 8.91
CA TYR A 386 -8.63 -0.75 8.09
C TYR A 386 -10.04 -1.31 7.91
N TYR A 387 -10.34 -1.81 6.71
CA TYR A 387 -11.48 -2.67 6.45
C TYR A 387 -11.31 -4.04 7.13
N SER A 388 -12.43 -4.69 7.48
CA SER A 388 -12.40 -5.97 8.23
C SER A 388 -12.51 -7.16 7.29
N VAL A 389 -11.43 -7.94 7.16
CA VAL A 389 -11.44 -9.18 6.37
C VAL A 389 -12.45 -10.19 6.94
N MET A 390 -13.15 -10.88 6.05
CA MET A 390 -14.08 -11.96 6.35
C MET A 390 -13.54 -13.33 5.91
N GLU A 391 -12.85 -13.34 4.77
CA GLU A 391 -12.43 -14.54 4.05
C GLU A 391 -11.30 -14.18 3.08
N SER A 392 -10.36 -15.11 2.86
CA SER A 392 -9.28 -14.98 1.89
C SER A 392 -8.86 -16.36 1.36
N ASP A 393 -9.08 -16.60 0.07
CA ASP A 393 -8.66 -17.81 -0.63
C ASP A 393 -7.32 -17.58 -1.34
N VAL A 394 -6.52 -18.63 -1.49
CA VAL A 394 -5.26 -18.64 -2.26
C VAL A 394 -5.32 -19.72 -3.34
N SER A 395 -5.18 -19.31 -4.60
CA SER A 395 -5.17 -20.21 -5.75
C SER A 395 -3.77 -20.33 -6.36
N TYR A 396 -3.33 -21.55 -6.64
CA TYR A 396 -2.05 -21.89 -7.27
C TYR A 396 -2.27 -22.39 -8.70
N ASN A 397 -1.49 -21.87 -9.66
CA ASN A 397 -1.66 -22.22 -11.07
C ASN A 397 -1.09 -23.59 -11.42
N THR A 398 -1.90 -24.45 -12.06
CA THR A 398 -1.47 -25.77 -12.56
C THR A 398 -0.74 -25.71 -13.92
N ASP A 399 -0.56 -24.51 -14.49
CA ASP A 399 0.19 -24.33 -15.74
C ASP A 399 1.71 -24.12 -15.49
N VAL A 400 2.16 -24.20 -14.23
CA VAL A 400 3.57 -24.14 -13.82
C VAL A 400 3.90 -25.30 -12.88
N ASP A 401 5.15 -25.74 -12.87
CA ASP A 401 5.60 -26.82 -11.98
C ASP A 401 5.77 -26.32 -10.54
N TRP A 402 5.48 -27.17 -9.55
CA TRP A 402 5.60 -26.85 -8.12
C TRP A 402 6.54 -27.79 -7.36
N SER A 403 7.20 -27.26 -6.33
CA SER A 403 8.02 -28.06 -5.40
C SER A 403 7.90 -27.57 -3.97
N THR A 404 8.11 -28.47 -3.02
CA THR A 404 8.27 -28.15 -1.59
C THR A 404 9.72 -28.29 -1.11
N SER A 405 10.64 -28.68 -1.99
CA SER A 405 12.06 -28.84 -1.70
C SER A 405 12.78 -27.50 -1.76
N ALA A 406 13.49 -27.15 -0.68
CA ALA A 406 14.34 -25.95 -0.69
C ALA A 406 15.60 -26.11 -1.55
N ASP A 407 15.95 -27.36 -1.90
CA ASP A 407 17.15 -27.72 -2.67
C ASP A 407 16.93 -27.60 -4.19
N ASP A 408 15.69 -27.38 -4.64
CA ASP A 408 15.34 -27.28 -6.06
C ASP A 408 15.69 -25.90 -6.67
N GLY A 409 16.31 -25.02 -5.88
CA GLY A 409 17.31 -24.03 -6.30
C GLY A 409 17.02 -23.17 -7.53
N THR A 410 16.66 -21.90 -7.25
CA THR A 410 16.58 -20.75 -8.16
C THR A 410 15.37 -20.72 -9.10
N LEU A 411 14.49 -19.72 -8.90
CA LEU A 411 13.33 -19.44 -9.76
C LEU A 411 13.75 -18.84 -11.12
N ARG A 412 14.93 -19.21 -11.65
CA ARG A 412 15.60 -18.49 -12.75
C ARG A 412 16.00 -19.33 -13.96
N ALA A 413 15.79 -20.64 -13.99
CA ALA A 413 15.89 -21.38 -15.23
C ALA A 413 14.47 -21.73 -15.71
N ALA A 414 14.15 -21.37 -16.96
CA ALA A 414 12.90 -21.76 -17.60
C ALA A 414 12.68 -23.28 -17.43
N GLY A 415 11.56 -23.67 -16.81
CA GLY A 415 11.23 -25.07 -16.51
C GLY A 415 11.73 -25.61 -15.15
N GLN A 416 12.09 -24.74 -14.19
CA GLN A 416 12.27 -25.14 -12.78
C GLN A 416 10.97 -24.92 -11.97
N PRO A 417 10.67 -25.77 -10.98
CA PRO A 417 9.45 -25.66 -10.19
C PRO A 417 9.47 -24.47 -9.23
N PHE A 418 8.31 -23.87 -8.99
CA PHE A 418 8.11 -22.82 -8.00
C PHE A 418 7.98 -23.40 -6.59
N ASP A 419 8.62 -22.75 -5.61
CA ASP A 419 8.56 -23.18 -4.21
C ASP A 419 7.22 -22.82 -3.56
N VAL A 420 6.44 -23.83 -3.17
CA VAL A 420 5.11 -23.67 -2.58
C VAL A 420 5.16 -22.82 -1.31
N GLN A 421 6.16 -23.01 -0.44
CA GLN A 421 6.24 -22.27 0.82
C GLN A 421 6.53 -20.77 0.57
N THR A 422 7.43 -20.45 -0.35
CA THR A 422 7.75 -19.07 -0.74
C THR A 422 6.50 -18.36 -1.29
N VAL A 423 5.81 -18.98 -2.24
CA VAL A 423 4.60 -18.39 -2.84
C VAL A 423 3.48 -18.28 -1.82
N ALA A 424 3.24 -19.32 -1.02
CA ALA A 424 2.25 -19.26 0.05
C ALA A 424 2.57 -18.16 1.08
N LEU A 425 3.84 -17.93 1.40
CA LEU A 425 4.26 -16.86 2.32
C LEU A 425 3.93 -15.48 1.76
N HIS A 426 4.18 -15.25 0.47
CA HIS A 426 3.80 -14.01 -0.23
C HIS A 426 2.28 -13.81 -0.23
N GLU A 427 1.51 -14.79 -0.73
CA GLU A 427 0.06 -14.66 -0.87
C GLU A 427 -0.65 -14.52 0.49
N LEU A 428 -0.18 -15.22 1.53
CA LEU A 428 -0.69 -15.02 2.89
C LEU A 428 -0.40 -13.62 3.44
N GLY A 429 0.62 -12.93 2.94
CA GLY A 429 0.87 -11.52 3.25
C GLY A 429 -0.30 -10.63 2.79
N HIS A 430 -0.88 -10.89 1.63
CA HIS A 430 -2.09 -10.22 1.16
C HIS A 430 -3.33 -10.59 1.98
N THR A 431 -3.49 -11.87 2.34
CA THR A 431 -4.55 -12.36 3.25
C THR A 431 -4.58 -11.59 4.57
N ILE A 432 -3.41 -11.15 5.06
CA ILE A 432 -3.29 -10.39 6.31
C ILE A 432 -3.09 -8.88 6.10
N GLY A 433 -3.24 -8.37 4.87
CA GLY A 433 -3.33 -6.93 4.58
C GLY A 433 -2.04 -6.22 4.18
N LEU A 434 -0.95 -6.95 3.94
CA LEU A 434 0.26 -6.38 3.34
C LEU A 434 0.10 -6.23 1.83
N GLY A 435 0.59 -5.11 1.33
CA GLY A 435 0.60 -4.79 -0.09
C GLY A 435 1.98 -4.95 -0.70
N ASP A 436 1.99 -5.04 -2.02
CA ASP A 436 3.19 -5.24 -2.80
C ASP A 436 4.10 -4.02 -2.88
N LEU A 437 5.41 -4.24 -2.75
CA LEU A 437 6.41 -3.17 -2.81
C LEU A 437 6.78 -2.76 -4.23
N TYR A 438 6.77 -3.69 -5.19
CA TYR A 438 7.07 -3.36 -6.58
C TYR A 438 5.98 -2.49 -7.22
N THR A 439 4.77 -2.41 -6.65
CA THR A 439 3.71 -1.52 -7.17
C THR A 439 3.97 -0.04 -6.87
N LEU A 440 4.95 0.24 -6.01
CA LEU A 440 5.41 1.59 -5.70
C LEU A 440 6.17 2.19 -6.90
N PRO A 441 6.22 3.52 -7.04
CA PRO A 441 7.05 4.15 -8.07
C PRO A 441 8.49 3.66 -7.98
N ALA A 442 9.17 3.45 -9.12
CA ALA A 442 10.57 2.99 -9.14
C ALA A 442 11.55 3.94 -8.42
N SER A 443 11.15 5.20 -8.18
CA SER A 443 11.89 6.16 -7.36
C SER A 443 11.74 5.94 -5.85
N ASP A 444 10.77 5.14 -5.42
CA ASP A 444 10.61 4.75 -4.02
C ASP A 444 11.66 3.67 -3.66
N PRO A 445 12.50 3.89 -2.63
CA PRO A 445 13.56 2.94 -2.27
C PRO A 445 13.04 1.55 -1.87
N ARG A 446 11.76 1.42 -1.48
CA ARG A 446 11.14 0.13 -1.15
C ARG A 446 10.92 -0.74 -2.37
N TYR A 447 10.73 -0.13 -3.55
CA TYR A 447 10.55 -0.83 -4.82
C TYR A 447 11.66 -1.87 -5.07
N SER A 448 12.90 -1.50 -4.78
CA SER A 448 14.09 -2.34 -5.00
C SER A 448 14.55 -3.13 -3.76
N ASP A 449 13.73 -3.20 -2.70
CA ASP A 449 14.08 -3.97 -1.50
C ASP A 449 13.66 -5.43 -1.65
N TRP A 450 14.47 -6.19 -2.38
CA TRP A 450 14.23 -7.61 -2.68
C TRP A 450 14.35 -8.53 -1.45
N SER A 451 14.74 -7.99 -0.28
CA SER A 451 14.78 -8.77 0.96
C SER A 451 13.39 -8.99 1.58
N GLN A 452 12.37 -8.28 1.08
CA GLN A 452 10.99 -8.40 1.54
C GLN A 452 10.25 -9.49 0.75
N ILE A 453 9.48 -10.35 1.43
CA ILE A 453 8.67 -11.36 0.76
C ILE A 453 7.53 -10.73 -0.04
N MET A 454 7.05 -9.54 0.36
CA MET A 454 6.04 -8.76 -0.39
C MET A 454 6.65 -7.97 -1.57
N ASN A 455 7.85 -8.34 -2.03
CA ASN A 455 8.45 -7.85 -3.25
C ASN A 455 8.59 -9.01 -4.27
N SER A 456 9.10 -8.74 -5.46
CA SER A 456 9.42 -9.80 -6.42
C SER A 456 10.65 -10.54 -5.94
N TYR A 457 10.67 -11.85 -6.13
CA TYR A 457 11.78 -12.71 -5.73
C TYR A 457 12.15 -13.63 -6.88
N ASN A 458 13.42 -14.01 -6.92
CA ASN A 458 14.00 -14.83 -7.98
C ASN A 458 14.67 -16.10 -7.46
N ASP A 459 14.53 -16.35 -6.15
CA ASP A 459 15.05 -17.49 -5.42
C ASP A 459 14.06 -17.89 -4.33
N VAL A 460 14.26 -19.07 -3.73
CA VAL A 460 13.47 -19.53 -2.58
C VAL A 460 13.62 -18.54 -1.42
N GLN A 461 12.50 -18.01 -0.95
CA GLN A 461 12.46 -16.99 0.11
C GLN A 461 11.38 -17.34 1.13
N ARG A 462 11.80 -18.09 2.16
CA ARG A 462 10.91 -18.63 3.20
C ARG A 462 10.98 -17.84 4.52
N THR A 463 11.51 -16.62 4.48
CA THR A 463 11.70 -15.75 5.65
C THR A 463 11.18 -14.35 5.38
N LEU A 464 10.67 -13.69 6.41
CA LEU A 464 10.24 -12.28 6.32
C LEU A 464 11.45 -11.35 6.28
N GLY A 465 11.35 -10.30 5.49
CA GLY A 465 12.21 -9.14 5.60
C GLY A 465 11.82 -8.25 6.78
N SER A 466 12.71 -7.31 7.12
CA SER A 466 12.48 -6.37 8.23
C SER A 466 11.29 -5.42 8.01
N GLY A 467 10.95 -5.12 6.76
CA GLY A 467 9.79 -4.35 6.37
C GLY A 467 8.50 -5.13 6.53
N ASP A 468 8.44 -6.36 5.99
CA ASP A 468 7.31 -7.28 6.15
C ASP A 468 6.92 -7.44 7.63
N THR A 469 7.93 -7.71 8.46
CA THR A 469 7.79 -7.89 9.91
C THR A 469 7.21 -6.62 10.54
N ALA A 470 7.72 -5.45 10.20
CA ALA A 470 7.23 -4.20 10.78
C ALA A 470 5.83 -3.82 10.29
N GLY A 471 5.51 -4.11 9.03
CA GLY A 471 4.19 -3.86 8.45
C GLY A 471 3.12 -4.72 9.12
N VAL A 472 3.38 -6.03 9.27
CA VAL A 472 2.45 -6.93 9.92
C VAL A 472 2.31 -6.62 11.42
N GLN A 473 3.40 -6.26 12.11
CA GLN A 473 3.35 -5.83 13.51
C GLN A 473 2.61 -4.50 13.70
N LYS A 474 2.60 -3.62 12.71
CA LYS A 474 1.79 -2.40 12.75
C LYS A 474 0.29 -2.71 12.72
N MET A 475 -0.11 -3.78 12.03
CA MET A 475 -1.51 -4.20 11.97
C MET A 475 -1.92 -5.05 13.18
N TYR A 476 -1.04 -5.94 13.62
CA TYR A 476 -1.39 -7.01 14.57
C TYR A 476 -0.62 -6.96 15.89
N GLY A 477 0.23 -5.96 16.09
CA GLY A 477 1.05 -5.80 17.28
C GLY A 477 2.32 -6.63 17.22
N MET A 478 3.36 -6.12 17.87
CA MET A 478 4.61 -6.85 18.08
C MET A 478 4.38 -8.05 19.03
N PRO A 479 5.10 -9.17 18.87
CA PRO A 479 5.08 -10.24 19.86
C PRO A 479 5.74 -9.81 21.17
N GLU A 480 5.18 -10.29 22.28
CA GLU A 480 5.85 -10.20 23.57
C GLU A 480 7.04 -11.15 23.58
N VAL A 481 8.23 -10.63 23.89
CA VAL A 481 9.45 -11.43 24.00
C VAL A 481 9.50 -11.98 25.42
N PHE A 482 9.47 -13.29 25.58
CA PHE A 482 9.60 -13.93 26.89
C PHE A 482 11.01 -14.45 27.11
N GLY A 483 11.60 -14.05 28.25
CA GLY A 483 12.86 -14.62 28.72
C GLY A 483 12.69 -15.97 29.41
N PRO A 484 13.79 -16.54 29.92
CA PRO A 484 13.75 -17.73 30.77
C PRO A 484 12.76 -17.59 31.93
N SER A 485 12.14 -18.69 32.36
CA SER A 485 11.15 -18.69 33.44
C SER A 485 11.63 -17.92 34.68
N GLY A 486 10.78 -17.03 35.19
CA GLY A 486 11.08 -16.18 36.36
C GLY A 486 11.81 -14.87 36.03
N THR A 487 12.05 -14.56 34.76
CA THR A 487 12.57 -13.27 34.30
C THR A 487 11.47 -12.38 33.71
N LEU A 488 11.74 -11.08 33.68
CA LEU A 488 10.97 -10.04 32.99
C LEU A 488 11.83 -9.48 31.86
N THR A 489 11.24 -9.26 30.71
CA THR A 489 11.93 -8.59 29.59
C THR A 489 12.00 -7.10 29.89
N LEU A 490 13.21 -6.55 29.83
CA LEU A 490 13.43 -5.11 29.93
C LEU A 490 13.51 -4.54 28.52
N TYR A 491 12.46 -3.87 28.10
CA TYR A 491 12.36 -3.24 26.79
C TYR A 491 13.06 -1.89 26.75
N ARG A 492 13.58 -1.51 25.58
CA ARG A 492 14.17 -0.19 25.28
C ARG A 492 13.33 0.53 24.24
N MET A 493 13.14 1.83 24.42
CA MET A 493 12.42 2.71 23.49
C MET A 493 13.10 4.08 23.42
N TYR A 494 12.91 4.79 22.32
CA TYR A 494 13.45 6.15 22.13
C TYR A 494 12.42 7.10 21.53
N ASN A 495 12.27 8.29 22.11
CA ASN A 495 11.44 9.34 21.54
C ASN A 495 12.33 10.43 20.90
N PRO A 496 12.35 10.56 19.56
CA PRO A 496 13.23 11.53 18.89
C PRO A 496 12.84 12.99 19.14
N TYR A 497 11.59 13.28 19.49
CA TYR A 497 11.11 14.62 19.78
C TYR A 497 11.43 15.04 21.22
N ALA A 498 11.23 14.14 22.18
CA ALA A 498 11.62 14.37 23.57
C ALA A 498 13.14 14.24 23.77
N ARG A 499 13.82 13.49 22.88
CA ARG A 499 15.20 13.03 22.98
C ARG A 499 15.44 12.19 24.25
N ASP A 500 14.48 11.34 24.58
CA ASP A 500 14.43 10.56 25.83
C ASP A 500 14.44 9.06 25.54
N HIS A 501 15.23 8.29 26.29
CA HIS A 501 15.18 6.84 26.30
C HIS A 501 14.33 6.31 27.45
N PHE A 502 13.40 5.42 27.10
CA PHE A 502 12.48 4.81 28.06
C PHE A 502 12.70 3.30 28.14
N TYR A 503 12.71 2.77 29.36
CA TYR A 503 12.92 1.36 29.64
C TYR A 503 11.81 0.84 30.55
N THR A 504 11.20 -0.28 30.18
CA THR A 504 10.07 -0.83 30.93
C THR A 504 10.03 -2.34 30.88
N THR A 505 9.50 -2.95 31.93
CA THR A 505 9.10 -4.37 31.97
C THR A 505 7.61 -4.57 31.67
N SER A 506 6.85 -3.49 31.52
CA SER A 506 5.44 -3.55 31.12
C SER A 506 5.33 -3.62 29.61
N PHE A 507 4.92 -4.79 29.09
CA PHE A 507 4.68 -4.95 27.66
C PHE A 507 3.59 -3.99 27.14
N ASN A 508 2.60 -3.62 27.95
CA ASN A 508 1.61 -2.62 27.58
C ASN A 508 2.21 -1.20 27.47
N GLU A 509 3.13 -0.81 28.36
CA GLU A 509 3.85 0.46 28.19
C GLU A 509 4.66 0.44 26.88
N TYR A 510 5.35 -0.66 26.60
CA TYR A 510 6.18 -0.85 25.42
C TYR A 510 5.42 -0.90 24.09
N SER A 511 4.30 -1.62 24.05
CA SER A 511 3.56 -1.89 22.80
C SER A 511 2.47 -0.87 22.49
N THR A 512 1.93 -0.17 23.49
CA THR A 512 0.78 0.74 23.30
C THR A 512 0.99 2.12 23.91
N THR A 513 1.25 2.20 25.22
CA THR A 513 1.11 3.47 25.95
C THR A 513 2.23 4.45 25.59
N ALA A 514 3.49 4.02 25.59
CA ALA A 514 4.61 4.89 25.23
C ALA A 514 4.62 5.24 23.74
N VAL A 515 4.17 4.31 22.88
CA VAL A 515 4.00 4.55 21.44
C VAL A 515 3.04 5.72 21.17
N TYR A 516 1.92 5.76 21.90
CA TYR A 516 0.97 6.87 21.84
C TYR A 516 1.62 8.23 22.17
N TYR A 517 2.62 8.25 23.05
CA TYR A 517 3.40 9.44 23.39
C TYR A 517 4.61 9.69 22.47
N GLY A 518 4.72 8.96 21.36
CA GLY A 518 5.75 9.17 20.33
C GLY A 518 7.08 8.45 20.57
N TYR A 519 7.13 7.50 21.50
CA TYR A 519 8.30 6.62 21.64
C TYR A 519 8.30 5.55 20.53
N LYS A 520 9.48 5.31 19.97
CA LYS A 520 9.75 4.24 19.01
C LYS A 520 10.32 3.04 19.77
N GLN A 521 9.80 1.86 19.51
CA GLN A 521 10.34 0.61 20.05
C GLN A 521 11.75 0.35 19.52
N GLU A 522 12.68 -0.10 20.38
CA GLU A 522 14.03 -0.52 20.00
C GLU A 522 14.36 -1.97 20.40
N GLY A 523 13.36 -2.73 20.86
CA GLY A 523 13.50 -4.15 21.22
C GLY A 523 13.80 -4.40 22.70
N ALA A 524 14.16 -5.64 23.01
CA ALA A 524 14.57 -6.06 24.34
C ALA A 524 16.04 -5.68 24.59
N LEU A 525 16.30 -4.97 25.69
CA LEU A 525 17.67 -4.76 26.20
C LEU A 525 18.25 -6.07 26.77
N GLY A 526 17.37 -6.89 27.36
CA GLY A 526 17.68 -8.20 27.95
C GLY A 526 16.64 -8.58 29.01
N PHE A 527 16.94 -9.59 29.81
CA PHE A 527 16.02 -10.14 30.82
C PHE A 527 16.52 -9.88 32.25
N ILE A 528 15.64 -9.37 33.10
CA ILE A 528 15.90 -9.06 34.52
C ILE A 528 15.09 -9.97 35.44
N SER A 529 15.49 -10.14 36.70
CA SER A 529 14.69 -10.91 37.65
C SER A 529 13.47 -10.11 38.08
N GLY A 530 12.29 -10.75 38.11
CA GLY A 530 11.08 -10.15 38.67
C GLY A 530 11.05 -10.17 40.20
N ASN A 531 11.86 -11.02 40.82
CA ASN A 531 11.93 -11.20 42.27
C ASN A 531 13.31 -10.86 42.83
N ASN A 532 13.35 -10.41 44.09
CA ASN A 532 14.61 -10.23 44.81
C ASN A 532 15.20 -11.60 45.16
N VAL A 533 16.15 -12.07 44.36
CA VAL A 533 16.86 -13.33 44.57
C VAL A 533 18.34 -13.08 44.83
N ALA A 534 19.02 -14.06 45.44
CA ALA A 534 20.45 -13.98 45.70
C ALA A 534 21.22 -13.62 44.41
N GLY A 535 22.17 -12.69 44.52
CA GLY A 535 22.94 -12.21 43.37
C GLY A 535 22.25 -11.13 42.52
N THR A 536 21.07 -10.64 42.91
CA THR A 536 20.40 -9.52 42.20
C THR A 536 20.40 -8.22 43.02
N ILE A 537 20.16 -7.09 42.35
CA ILE A 537 20.04 -5.73 42.91
C ILE A 537 18.84 -5.00 42.28
N PRO A 538 18.11 -4.17 43.04
CA PRO A 538 16.93 -3.48 42.53
C PRO A 538 17.31 -2.45 41.46
N LEU A 539 16.45 -2.30 40.45
CA LEU A 539 16.50 -1.23 39.46
C LEU A 539 15.29 -0.32 39.66
N TYR A 540 15.54 0.96 39.92
CA TYR A 540 14.50 1.95 40.15
C TYR A 540 14.36 2.88 38.94
N ARG A 541 13.13 3.30 38.63
CA ARG A 541 12.79 4.29 37.59
C ARG A 541 12.36 5.60 38.22
N MET A 542 12.77 6.70 37.59
CA MET A 542 12.38 8.06 37.95
C MET A 542 12.17 8.88 36.68
N TYR A 543 11.35 9.93 36.77
CA TYR A 543 11.08 10.82 35.64
C TYR A 543 11.23 12.29 36.05
N SER A 544 11.90 13.10 35.23
CA SER A 544 11.92 14.55 35.41
C SER A 544 11.04 15.25 34.37
N PRO A 545 9.89 15.84 34.77
CA PRO A 545 9.05 16.62 33.84
C PRO A 545 9.77 17.84 33.25
N LYS A 546 10.77 18.36 33.96
CA LYS A 546 11.55 19.54 33.56
C LYS A 546 12.62 19.19 32.52
N ALA A 547 13.34 18.08 32.71
CA ALA A 547 14.33 17.62 31.77
C ALA A 547 13.70 16.83 30.60
N ARG A 548 12.52 16.24 30.82
CA ARG A 548 11.89 15.22 29.96
C ARG A 548 12.81 14.01 29.79
N ASP A 549 13.27 13.47 30.92
CA ASP A 549 14.26 12.40 30.99
C ASP A 549 13.82 11.33 31.98
N HIS A 550 13.99 10.07 31.59
CA HIS A 550 13.87 8.93 32.49
C HIS A 550 15.24 8.49 33.03
N PHE A 551 15.33 8.44 34.35
CA PHE A 551 16.54 8.02 35.04
C PHE A 551 16.37 6.66 35.72
N TYR A 552 17.34 5.77 35.51
CA TYR A 552 17.35 4.42 36.05
C TYR A 552 18.60 4.19 36.90
N THR A 553 18.40 3.72 38.13
CA THR A 553 19.51 3.52 39.05
C THR A 553 19.33 2.30 39.93
N THR A 554 20.45 1.67 40.29
CA THR A 554 20.53 0.64 41.32
C THR A 554 20.99 1.21 42.68
N SER A 555 21.33 2.50 42.74
CA SER A 555 21.67 3.21 43.97
C SER A 555 20.41 3.74 44.64
N TYR A 556 20.06 3.16 45.80
CA TYR A 556 18.93 3.65 46.58
C TYR A 556 19.08 5.12 46.98
N ASN A 557 20.29 5.60 47.25
CA ASN A 557 20.55 7.01 47.58
C ASN A 557 20.33 7.96 46.38
N GLU A 558 20.67 7.53 45.15
CA GLU A 558 20.34 8.30 43.95
C GLU A 558 18.81 8.39 43.80
N TYR A 559 18.12 7.27 43.99
CA TYR A 559 16.65 7.16 43.89
C TYR A 559 15.89 7.95 44.98
N SER A 560 16.36 7.90 46.23
CA SER A 560 15.64 8.48 47.38
C SER A 560 15.99 9.94 47.65
N THR A 561 17.13 10.43 47.15
CA THR A 561 17.68 11.70 47.61
C THR A 561 18.35 12.49 46.50
N THR A 562 19.40 11.96 45.86
CA THR A 562 20.19 12.76 44.91
C THR A 562 19.34 13.23 43.74
N ALA A 563 18.69 12.32 43.00
CA ALA A 563 17.91 12.69 41.83
C ALA A 563 16.65 13.50 42.19
N VAL A 564 16.03 13.23 43.34
CA VAL A 564 14.91 14.03 43.86
C VAL A 564 15.31 15.50 44.03
N ASN A 565 16.51 15.76 44.57
CA ASN A 565 17.05 17.13 44.71
C ASN A 565 17.30 17.82 43.36
N TYR A 566 17.47 17.05 42.27
CA TYR A 566 17.57 17.55 40.90
C TYR A 566 16.22 17.65 40.17
N GLY A 567 15.10 17.35 40.85
CA GLY A 567 13.75 17.49 40.32
C GLY A 567 13.23 16.25 39.58
N TYR A 568 13.74 15.06 39.88
CA TYR A 568 13.15 13.80 39.43
C TYR A 568 12.07 13.32 40.40
N LEU A 569 10.98 12.82 39.84
CA LEU A 569 9.89 12.17 40.56
C LEU A 569 10.13 10.66 40.57
N GLN A 570 9.91 10.04 41.72
CA GLN A 570 10.05 8.58 41.88
C GLN A 570 8.88 7.86 41.21
N GLU A 571 9.17 6.89 40.34
CA GLU A 571 8.15 6.07 39.67
C GLU A 571 8.10 4.63 40.19
N GLY A 572 9.17 4.15 40.84
CA GLY A 572 9.16 2.88 41.57
C GLY A 572 10.20 1.86 41.11
N LEU A 573 9.98 0.60 41.49
CA LEU A 573 10.83 -0.55 41.16
C LEU A 573 10.45 -1.10 39.78
N VAL A 574 11.44 -1.26 38.90
CA VAL A 574 11.30 -1.86 37.57
C VAL A 574 11.47 -3.39 37.62
N GLY A 575 12.41 -3.85 38.46
CA GLY A 575 12.80 -5.24 38.63
C GLY A 575 14.18 -5.33 39.26
N TYR A 576 14.91 -6.43 39.03
CA TYR A 576 16.24 -6.65 39.63
C TYR A 576 17.29 -7.07 38.61
N LEU A 577 18.36 -6.27 38.48
CA LEU A 577 19.55 -6.61 37.69
C LEU A 577 20.40 -7.67 38.39
N TYR A 578 21.13 -8.47 37.63
CA TYR A 578 22.11 -9.41 38.16
C TYR A 578 23.41 -8.67 38.52
N ARG A 579 24.11 -9.15 39.56
CA ARG A 579 25.42 -8.63 40.00
C ARG A 579 26.62 -9.38 39.43
N ILE A 580 26.37 -10.57 38.87
CA ILE A 580 27.42 -11.51 38.47
C ILE A 580 27.48 -11.55 36.95
N ASN A 581 28.70 -11.47 36.43
CA ASN A 581 29.00 -11.78 35.04
C ASN A 581 29.05 -13.31 34.88
N ASP A 582 28.11 -13.86 34.13
CA ASP A 582 28.04 -15.27 33.74
C ASP A 582 27.90 -15.38 32.20
N VAL A 583 28.07 -16.58 31.65
CA VAL A 583 28.12 -16.87 30.20
C VAL A 583 26.86 -16.39 29.45
N ALA A 584 25.73 -16.28 30.14
CA ALA A 584 24.45 -15.84 29.58
C ALA A 584 24.03 -14.43 30.06
N THR A 585 24.99 -13.58 30.45
CA THR A 585 24.69 -12.21 30.89
C THR A 585 25.48 -11.16 30.12
N ALA A 586 24.85 -10.00 29.89
CA ALA A 586 25.49 -8.82 29.34
C ALA A 586 25.47 -7.67 30.35
N LEU A 587 26.55 -6.89 30.38
CA LEU A 587 26.69 -5.72 31.23
C LEU A 587 25.83 -4.57 30.69
N VAL A 588 25.11 -3.88 31.58
CA VAL A 588 24.34 -2.67 31.24
C VAL A 588 25.16 -1.44 31.57
N TYR A 589 25.61 -0.75 30.53
CA TYR A 589 26.30 0.52 30.63
C TYR A 589 25.30 1.67 30.84
N ARG A 590 25.72 2.72 31.57
CA ARG A 590 24.99 3.99 31.74
C ARG A 590 25.80 5.12 31.13
N MET A 591 25.11 6.01 30.43
CA MET A 591 25.68 7.23 29.84
C MET A 591 24.72 8.40 30.03
N TYR A 592 25.26 9.62 30.01
CA TYR A 592 24.47 10.84 30.10
C TYR A 592 24.88 11.85 29.01
N SER A 593 23.91 12.44 28.32
CA SER A 593 24.15 13.55 27.40
C SER A 593 23.72 14.87 28.04
N PRO A 594 24.64 15.79 28.39
CA PRO A 594 24.28 17.11 28.89
C PRO A 594 23.50 17.95 27.87
N THR A 595 23.72 17.69 26.57
CA THR A 595 23.09 18.41 25.47
C THR A 595 21.67 17.91 25.21
N ALA A 596 21.46 16.60 25.16
CA ALA A 596 20.12 16.02 25.03
C ALA A 596 19.34 16.09 26.35
N LYS A 597 20.05 16.14 27.49
CA LYS A 597 19.56 15.96 28.85
C LYS A 597 18.90 14.58 29.02
N ASP A 598 19.58 13.55 28.53
CA ASP A 598 19.07 12.18 28.47
C ASP A 598 20.05 11.18 29.07
N HIS A 599 19.52 10.18 29.77
CA HIS A 599 20.28 9.00 30.18
C HIS A 599 20.06 7.81 29.24
N PHE A 600 21.16 7.27 28.72
CA PHE A 600 21.16 6.14 27.81
C PHE A 600 21.76 4.89 28.47
N TYR A 601 21.09 3.74 28.28
CA TYR A 601 21.48 2.45 28.84
C TYR A 601 21.58 1.41 27.73
N THR A 602 22.71 0.70 27.66
CA THR A 602 22.96 -0.25 26.58
C THR A 602 23.77 -1.45 27.03
N THR A 603 23.55 -2.60 26.40
CA THR A 603 24.41 -3.79 26.47
C THR A 603 25.46 -3.83 25.35
N SER A 604 25.30 -2.99 24.33
CA SER A 604 26.23 -2.90 23.20
C SER A 604 27.48 -2.10 23.57
N PHE A 605 28.61 -2.80 23.60
CA PHE A 605 29.90 -2.17 23.83
C PHE A 605 30.27 -1.13 22.75
N SER A 606 29.84 -1.33 21.50
CA SER A 606 30.07 -0.34 20.43
C SER A 606 29.20 0.91 20.61
N GLU A 607 27.97 0.77 21.09
CA GLU A 607 27.14 1.95 21.41
C GLU A 607 27.78 2.76 22.55
N TYR A 608 28.24 2.08 23.60
CA TYR A 608 28.87 2.70 24.77
C TYR A 608 30.20 3.41 24.46
N THR A 609 31.05 2.83 23.60
CA THR A 609 32.41 3.34 23.36
C THR A 609 32.54 4.26 22.17
N ARG A 610 31.60 4.21 21.22
CA ARG A 610 31.74 4.90 19.94
C ARG A 610 30.46 5.60 19.51
N THR A 611 29.37 4.87 19.32
CA THR A 611 28.17 5.43 18.68
C THR A 611 27.57 6.55 19.52
N ALA A 612 27.23 6.29 20.78
CA ALA A 612 26.61 7.30 21.65
C ALA A 612 27.58 8.45 21.98
N VAL A 613 28.89 8.16 22.10
CA VAL A 613 29.93 9.18 22.30
C VAL A 613 29.95 10.18 21.13
N ASN A 614 29.82 9.70 19.89
CA ASN A 614 29.72 10.58 18.71
C ASN A 614 28.45 11.45 18.71
N TYR A 615 27.40 11.04 19.42
CA TYR A 615 26.19 11.82 19.65
C TYR A 615 26.23 12.67 20.93
N GLY A 616 27.40 12.79 21.58
CA GLY A 616 27.61 13.68 22.73
C GLY A 616 27.27 13.09 24.09
N TYR A 617 27.11 11.76 24.20
CA TYR A 617 26.94 11.08 25.49
C TYR A 617 28.29 10.89 26.20
N VAL A 618 28.30 11.15 27.49
CA VAL A 618 29.43 10.91 28.40
C VAL A 618 29.19 9.60 29.15
N GLN A 619 30.24 8.79 29.24
CA GLN A 619 30.21 7.49 29.93
C GLN A 619 30.11 7.66 31.45
N GLU A 620 29.20 6.93 32.10
CA GLU A 620 29.02 6.94 33.56
C GLU A 620 29.26 5.58 34.22
N GLY A 621 29.78 4.61 33.47
CA GLY A 621 30.06 3.26 33.96
C GLY A 621 28.91 2.29 33.70
N SER A 622 28.65 1.41 34.65
CA SER A 622 27.68 0.30 34.52
C SER A 622 26.80 0.16 35.76
N ILE A 623 25.56 -0.29 35.57
CA ILE A 623 24.58 -0.40 36.66
C ILE A 623 24.25 -1.83 37.09
N GLY A 624 24.67 -2.84 36.33
CA GLY A 624 24.44 -4.26 36.61
C GLY A 624 24.44 -5.09 35.32
N TYR A 625 23.94 -6.32 35.39
CA TYR A 625 23.85 -7.25 34.26
C TYR A 625 22.40 -7.65 33.97
N VAL A 626 22.12 -7.91 32.70
CA VAL A 626 20.89 -8.56 32.21
C VAL A 626 21.23 -9.92 31.65
N ARG A 627 20.28 -10.85 31.61
CA ARG A 627 20.42 -12.08 30.81
C ARG A 627 20.14 -11.79 29.34
N THR A 628 20.80 -12.50 28.44
CA THR A 628 20.66 -12.37 26.98
C THR A 628 20.22 -13.66 26.34
#